data_AF-A0A9P6Z3J6-F1
#
_entry.id   AF-A0A9P6Z3J6-F1
#
_cell.length_a   1.000
_cell.length_b   1.000
_cell.length_c   1.000
_cell.angle_alpha   90.00
_cell.angle_beta   90.00
_cell.angle_gamma   90.00
#
_symmetry.space_group_name_H-M   'P 1'
#
loop_
_entity.id
_entity.type
_entity.pdbx_description
1 polymer ?
#
loop_
_entity_poly.entity_id
_entity_poly.type
_entity_poly.pdbx_seq_one_letter_code
_entity_poly.pdbx_strand_id
1 'polypeptide(L)'
;MRGFYFITDNAPIHQPRKDMLNERNRDHKCVFLPLHAPALNPIEQFWALVKHQVRREKLQDTETLQDGLADAANEDPIERLRNIIQHSKNPIG
;
A
#
# COMPACT_ATOMS: atom_id res chain seq x y z
N MET A 1 10.82 -9.68 13.15
CA MET A 1 9.39 -9.81 13.50
C MET A 1 8.83 -11.04 12.79
N ARG A 2 8.08 -11.92 13.48
CA ARG A 2 7.37 -13.06 12.86
C ARG A 2 5.85 -12.83 13.00
N GLY A 3 5.07 -13.36 12.08
CA GLY A 3 3.60 -13.18 12.01
C GLY A 3 3.15 -12.20 10.92
N PHE A 4 1.84 -12.01 10.80
CA PHE A 4 1.22 -11.10 9.84
C PHE A 4 0.91 -9.75 10.48
N TYR A 5 1.11 -8.68 9.74
CA TYR A 5 0.97 -7.32 10.25
C TYR A 5 0.10 -6.48 9.31
N PHE A 6 -0.83 -5.73 9.89
CA PHE A 6 -1.55 -4.66 9.21
C PHE A 6 -0.81 -3.35 9.46
N ILE A 7 -0.25 -2.75 8.42
CA ILE A 7 0.43 -1.45 8.50
C ILE A 7 -0.56 -0.38 8.04
N THR A 8 -0.74 0.67 8.84
CA THR A 8 -1.66 1.77 8.54
C THR A 8 -1.09 3.10 9.02
N ASP A 9 -1.47 4.19 8.35
CA ASP A 9 -1.20 5.54 8.87
C ASP A 9 -2.13 5.87 10.07
N ASN A 10 -1.92 7.04 10.68
CA ASN A 10 -2.69 7.51 11.83
C ASN A 10 -3.92 8.35 11.47
N ALA A 11 -4.49 8.22 10.26
CA ALA A 11 -5.67 8.99 9.91
C ALA A 11 -6.86 8.63 10.83
N PRO A 12 -7.65 9.61 11.32
CA PRO A 12 -8.76 9.36 12.26
C PRO A 12 -9.78 8.32 11.77
N ILE A 13 -9.95 8.20 10.46
CA ILE A 13 -10.82 7.21 9.82
C ILE A 13 -10.42 5.75 10.10
N HIS A 14 -9.17 5.51 10.52
CA HIS A 14 -8.67 4.17 10.85
C HIS A 14 -8.87 3.80 12.33
N GLN A 15 -9.31 4.72 13.17
CA GLN A 15 -9.50 4.48 14.61
C GLN A 15 -10.51 3.34 14.90
N PRO A 16 -11.67 3.22 14.22
CA PRO A 16 -12.56 2.07 14.43
C PRO A 16 -11.95 0.74 13.99
N ARG A 17 -11.08 0.74 12.95
CA ARG A 17 -10.36 -0.46 12.50
C ARG A 17 -9.31 -0.90 13.51
N LYS A 18 -8.69 0.04 14.23
CA LYS A 18 -7.73 -0.25 15.29
C LYS A 18 -8.37 -1.10 16.38
N ASP A 19 -9.54 -0.68 16.86
CA ASP A 19 -10.23 -1.36 17.95
C ASP A 19 -10.70 -2.75 17.51
N MET A 20 -11.28 -2.85 16.31
CA MET A 20 -11.70 -4.12 15.73
C MET A 20 -10.54 -5.11 15.51
N LEU A 21 -9.40 -4.66 14.99
CA LEU A 21 -8.24 -5.54 14.75
C LEU A 21 -7.61 -6.02 16.05
N ASN A 22 -7.55 -5.16 17.07
CA ASN A 22 -7.04 -5.53 18.39
C ASN A 22 -7.97 -6.53 19.11
N GLU A 23 -9.30 -6.44 18.88
CA GLU A 23 -10.28 -7.34 19.49
C GLU A 23 -10.41 -8.69 18.77
N ARG A 24 -10.36 -8.70 17.42
CA ARG A 24 -10.70 -9.89 16.62
C ARG A 24 -9.52 -10.73 16.15
N ASN A 25 -8.34 -10.15 16.03
CA ASN A 25 -7.21 -10.82 15.37
C ASN A 25 -6.11 -11.21 16.38
N ARG A 26 -6.16 -12.44 16.90
CA ARG A 26 -5.08 -12.96 17.75
C ARG A 26 -3.78 -13.22 16.97
N ASP A 27 -3.88 -13.48 15.67
CA ASP A 27 -2.75 -13.88 14.81
C ASP A 27 -2.16 -12.74 13.96
N HIS A 28 -2.85 -11.60 13.88
CA HIS A 28 -2.42 -10.44 13.10
C HIS A 28 -2.25 -9.21 13.99
N LYS A 29 -1.12 -8.51 13.86
CA LYS A 29 -0.82 -7.32 14.67
C LYS A 29 -0.99 -6.05 13.86
N CYS A 30 -1.61 -5.02 14.43
CA CYS A 30 -1.67 -3.71 13.80
C CYS A 30 -0.42 -2.88 14.15
N VAL A 31 0.20 -2.25 13.14
CA VAL A 31 1.36 -1.37 13.28
C VAL A 31 1.01 -0.02 12.70
N PHE A 32 1.13 1.01 13.53
CA PHE A 32 0.86 2.38 13.17
C PHE A 32 2.16 3.08 12.82
N LEU A 33 2.16 3.76 11.68
CA LEU A 33 3.31 4.55 11.26
C LEU A 33 3.39 5.83 12.11
N PRO A 34 4.59 6.42 12.25
CA PRO A 34 4.73 7.76 12.84
C PRO A 34 3.86 8.78 12.11
N LEU A 35 3.41 9.80 12.84
CA LEU A 35 2.60 10.87 12.26
C LEU A 35 3.39 11.58 11.14
N HIS A 36 2.71 11.87 10.03
CA HIS A 36 3.30 12.54 8.86
C HIS A 36 4.51 11.83 8.24
N ALA A 37 4.58 10.48 8.30
CA ALA A 37 5.65 9.69 7.71
C ALA A 37 5.20 8.88 6.46
N PRO A 38 4.76 9.53 5.36
CA PRO A 38 4.29 8.82 4.17
C PRO A 38 5.39 7.96 3.52
N ALA A 39 6.66 8.35 3.64
CA ALA A 39 7.79 7.57 3.13
C ALA A 39 7.93 6.17 3.78
N LEU A 40 7.37 5.99 4.97
CA LEU A 40 7.33 4.68 5.65
C LEU A 40 6.12 3.85 5.26
N ASN A 41 5.16 4.41 4.52
CA ASN A 41 3.96 3.70 4.08
C ASN A 41 4.20 3.08 2.69
N PRO A 42 4.31 1.74 2.58
CA PRO A 42 4.59 1.07 1.32
C PRO A 42 3.55 1.38 0.23
N ILE A 43 2.31 1.69 0.62
CA ILE A 43 1.23 1.98 -0.33
C ILE A 43 1.48 3.24 -1.15
N GLU A 44 2.25 4.20 -0.64
CA GLU A 44 2.55 5.46 -1.35
C GLU A 44 3.41 5.19 -2.59
N GLN A 45 4.43 4.34 -2.46
CA GLN A 45 5.28 3.95 -3.59
C GLN A 45 4.53 3.06 -4.58
N PHE A 46 3.70 2.15 -4.08
CA PHE A 46 2.83 1.35 -4.93
C PHE A 46 1.95 2.25 -5.81
N TRP A 47 1.26 3.23 -5.22
CA TRP A 47 0.43 4.15 -6.00
C TRP A 47 1.22 5.05 -6.95
N ALA A 48 2.45 5.43 -6.60
CA ALA A 48 3.32 6.17 -7.51
C ALA A 48 3.62 5.36 -8.79
N LEU A 49 3.84 4.05 -8.67
CA LEU A 49 4.09 3.14 -9.78
C LEU A 49 2.85 2.91 -10.64
N VAL A 50 1.74 2.54 -10.01
CA VAL A 50 0.45 2.34 -10.70
C VAL A 50 0.07 3.61 -11.47
N LYS A 51 0.18 4.78 -10.84
CA LYS A 51 -0.11 6.07 -11.50
C LYS A 51 0.83 6.35 -12.66
N HIS A 52 2.12 6.02 -12.54
CA HIS A 52 3.07 6.20 -13.63
C HIS A 52 2.71 5.32 -14.83
N GLN A 53 2.31 4.08 -14.59
CA GLN A 53 1.90 3.14 -15.62
C GLN A 53 0.62 3.60 -16.33
N VAL A 54 -0.44 3.90 -15.58
CA VAL A 54 -1.71 4.41 -16.14
C VAL A 54 -1.53 5.72 -16.93
N ARG A 55 -0.53 6.54 -16.56
CA ARG A 55 -0.22 7.76 -17.32
C ARG A 55 0.53 7.52 -18.63
N ARG A 56 1.30 6.43 -18.70
CA ARG A 56 2.11 6.07 -19.87
C ARG A 56 1.26 5.33 -20.91
N GLU A 57 0.34 4.49 -20.43
CA GLU A 57 -0.60 3.76 -21.29
C GLU A 57 -1.79 4.65 -21.62
N LYS A 58 -2.13 4.70 -22.92
CA LYS A 58 -3.35 5.38 -23.36
C LYS A 58 -4.51 4.40 -23.18
N LEU A 59 -5.46 4.75 -22.32
CA LEU A 59 -6.72 4.00 -22.20
C LEU A 59 -7.40 3.95 -23.56
N GLN A 60 -7.92 2.77 -23.92
CA GLN A 60 -8.80 2.64 -25.08
C GLN A 60 -10.12 3.36 -24.83
N ASP A 61 -10.83 3.74 -25.89
CA ASP A 61 -12.12 4.45 -25.78
C ASP A 61 -13.20 3.62 -25.05
N THR A 62 -13.00 2.31 -24.97
CA THR A 62 -13.86 1.35 -24.27
C THR A 62 -13.45 1.07 -22.82
N GLU A 63 -12.24 1.48 -22.42
CA GLU A 63 -11.68 1.22 -21.10
C GLU A 63 -11.96 2.38 -20.15
N THR A 64 -12.28 2.04 -18.91
CA THR A 64 -12.40 3.04 -17.84
C THR A 64 -11.07 3.24 -17.13
N LEU A 65 -10.97 4.34 -16.38
CA LEU A 65 -9.84 4.54 -15.46
C LEU A 65 -9.70 3.38 -14.45
N GLN A 66 -10.82 2.76 -14.05
CA GLN A 66 -10.81 1.66 -13.10
C GLN A 66 -10.17 0.41 -13.70
N ASP A 67 -10.42 0.14 -14.99
CA ASP A 67 -9.82 -0.96 -15.72
C ASP A 67 -8.30 -0.77 -15.81
N GLY A 68 -7.85 0.42 -16.26
CA GLY A 68 -6.42 0.71 -16.33
C GLY A 68 -5.70 0.68 -14.97
N LEU A 69 -6.38 1.10 -13.89
CA LEU A 69 -5.84 0.97 -12.53
C LEU A 69 -5.72 -0.49 -12.10
N ALA A 70 -6.71 -1.33 -12.43
CA ALA A 70 -6.68 -2.75 -12.10
C ALA A 70 -5.58 -3.49 -12.88
N ASP A 71 -5.45 -3.22 -14.16
CA ASP A 71 -4.43 -3.83 -15.01
C ASP A 71 -3.03 -3.43 -14.53
N ALA A 72 -2.78 -2.13 -14.36
CA ALA A 72 -1.49 -1.63 -13.86
C ALA A 72 -1.13 -2.17 -12.47
N ALA A 73 -2.12 -2.34 -11.57
CA ALA A 73 -1.89 -2.92 -10.25
C ALA A 73 -1.55 -4.43 -10.30
N ASN A 74 -2.05 -5.16 -11.30
CA ASN A 74 -1.85 -6.60 -11.44
C ASN A 74 -0.62 -6.96 -12.28
N GLU A 75 -0.10 -6.04 -13.08
CA GLU A 75 1.11 -6.25 -13.88
C GLU A 75 2.40 -6.21 -13.06
N ASP A 76 2.39 -5.56 -11.89
CA ASP A 76 3.59 -5.40 -11.08
C ASP A 76 4.09 -6.75 -10.53
N PRO A 77 5.34 -7.15 -10.84
CA PRO A 77 5.87 -8.43 -10.39
C PRO A 77 6.04 -8.45 -8.86
N ILE A 78 5.86 -9.61 -8.24
CA ILE A 78 5.97 -9.80 -6.79
C ILE A 78 7.33 -9.29 -6.25
N GLU A 79 8.41 -9.42 -7.03
CA GLU A 79 9.74 -8.91 -6.68
C GLU A 79 9.74 -7.39 -6.47
N ARG A 80 9.00 -6.65 -7.30
CA ARG A 80 8.85 -5.20 -7.18
C ARG A 80 8.05 -4.84 -5.91
N LEU A 81 6.98 -5.58 -5.60
CA LEU A 81 6.23 -5.41 -4.36
C LEU A 81 7.10 -5.67 -3.12
N ARG A 82 7.97 -6.69 -3.17
CA ARG A 82 8.95 -6.95 -2.10
C ARG A 82 9.93 -5.79 -1.95
N ASN A 83 10.42 -5.23 -3.04
CA ASN A 83 11.35 -4.10 -3.01
C ASN A 83 10.73 -2.85 -2.37
N ILE A 84 9.46 -2.55 -2.68
CA ILE A 84 8.70 -1.47 -2.05
C ILE A 84 8.67 -1.66 -0.52
N ILE A 85 8.32 -2.87 -0.07
CA ILE A 85 8.29 -3.21 1.36
C ILE A 85 9.68 -3.07 2.02
N GLN A 86 10.75 -3.47 1.33
CA GLN A 86 12.10 -3.30 1.87
C GLN A 86 12.50 -1.83 1.98
N HIS A 87 12.19 -1.02 0.96
CA HIS A 87 12.51 0.40 0.96
C HIS A 87 11.80 1.14 2.11
N SER A 88 10.54 0.79 2.41
CA SER A 88 9.81 1.39 3.54
C SER A 88 10.44 1.15 4.91
N LYS A 89 11.38 0.21 5.05
CA LYS A 89 12.12 0.00 6.31
C LYS A 89 13.20 1.06 6.54
N ASN A 90 13.83 1.50 5.45
CA ASN A 90 14.91 2.48 5.45
C ASN A 90 14.74 3.38 4.21
N PRO A 91 13.85 4.38 4.27
CA PRO A 91 13.58 5.24 3.12
C PRO A 91 14.73 6.23 2.83
N ILE A 92 15.72 6.32 3.72
CA ILE A 92 16.93 7.12 3.56
C ILE A 92 18.04 6.16 3.11
N GLY A 93 18.23 6.08 1.79
CA GLY A 93 19.37 5.44 1.13
C GLY A 93 19.94 6.39 0.09
#